data_AF-A0A2N5E6A9-F1
#
_entry.id   AF-A0A2N5E6A9-F1
#
_cell.length_a   1.000
_cell.length_b   1.000
_cell.length_c   1.000
_cell.angle_alpha   90.00
_cell.angle_beta   90.00
_cell.angle_gamma   90.00
#
_symmetry.space_group_name_H-M   'P 1'
#
loop_
_entity.id
_entity.type
_entity.pdbx_description
1 polymer ?
#
loop_
_entity_poly.entity_id
_entity_poly.type
_entity_poly.pdbx_seq_one_letter_code
_entity_poly.pdbx_strand_id
1 'polypeptide(L)' 'IEAGISDYWYKYVGLNGDVVGMTTFGESAPAEKLFELFGFTVDNVVSKAKALLG' A
#
# COMPACT_ATOMS: atom_id res chain seq x y z
N ILE A 1 -5.82 2.78 -0.34
CA ILE A 1 -4.54 3.21 0.28
C ILE A 1 -4.85 3.40 1.75
N GLU A 2 -4.23 2.62 2.63
CA GLU A 2 -4.44 2.70 4.08
C GLU A 2 -3.23 2.10 4.80
N ALA A 3 -2.70 2.74 5.84
CA ALA A 3 -1.63 2.21 6.68
C ALA A 3 -2.13 1.15 7.67
N GLY A 4 -2.76 0.10 7.15
CA GLY A 4 -3.38 -1.01 7.87
C GLY A 4 -3.44 -2.27 7.01
N ILE A 5 -4.04 -3.35 7.51
CA ILE A 5 -4.06 -4.65 6.82
C ILE A 5 -4.68 -4.54 5.42
N SER A 6 -3.92 -4.96 4.39
CA SER A 6 -4.37 -4.84 3.00
C SER A 6 -5.62 -5.66 2.68
N ASP A 7 -5.75 -6.84 3.29
CA ASP A 7 -6.77 -7.83 2.91
C ASP A 7 -8.21 -7.33 3.03
N TYR A 8 -8.46 -6.43 3.99
CA TYR A 8 -9.78 -5.84 4.21
C TYR A 8 -10.33 -5.13 2.98
N TRP A 9 -9.45 -4.58 2.13
CA TRP A 9 -9.84 -3.74 0.99
C TRP A 9 -10.18 -4.54 -0.28
N TYR A 10 -9.81 -5.81 -0.38
CA TYR A 10 -10.10 -6.63 -1.57
C TYR A 10 -11.60 -6.84 -1.82
N LYS A 11 -12.47 -6.68 -0.82
CA LYS A 11 -13.94 -6.64 -1.03
C LYS A 11 -14.41 -5.45 -1.87
N TYR A 12 -13.60 -4.39 -1.96
CA TYR A 12 -13.93 -3.17 -2.70
C TYR A 12 -13.18 -3.07 -4.03
N VAL A 13 -11.88 -3.40 -4.01
CA VAL A 13 -11.05 -3.31 -5.22
C VAL A 13 -11.16 -4.56 -6.11
N GLY A 14 -11.71 -5.66 -5.59
CA GLY A 14 -11.85 -6.94 -6.30
C GLY A 14 -10.51 -7.65 -6.50
N LEU A 15 -10.54 -8.81 -7.16
CA LEU A 15 -9.34 -9.64 -7.39
C LEU A 15 -8.36 -9.03 -8.40
N ASN A 16 -8.85 -8.13 -9.26
CA ASN A 16 -8.03 -7.41 -10.24
C ASN A 16 -7.58 -6.04 -9.74
N GLY A 17 -7.93 -5.68 -8.50
CA GLY A 17 -7.49 -4.44 -7.87
C GLY A 17 -6.17 -4.59 -7.13
N ASP A 18 -5.63 -3.46 -6.65
CA ASP A 18 -4.42 -3.44 -5.83
C ASP A 18 -4.62 -2.52 -4.63
N VAL A 19 -3.89 -2.78 -3.55
CA VAL A 19 -3.96 -2.08 -2.28
C VAL A 19 -2.55 -1.66 -1.86
N VAL A 20 -2.36 -0.35 -1.63
CA VAL A 20 -1.22 0.16 -0.87
C VAL A 20 -1.61 0.09 0.61
N GLY A 21 -1.09 -0.93 1.29
CA GLY A 21 -1.36 -1.22 2.70
C GLY A 21 -0.30 -2.13 3.32
N MET A 22 -0.49 -2.50 4.59
CA MET A 22 0.46 -3.29 5.37
C MET A 22 0.10 -4.78 5.38
N THR A 23 1.13 -5.63 5.44
CA THR A 23 1.01 -7.10 5.59
C THR A 23 1.89 -7.66 6.72
N THR A 24 2.61 -6.78 7.41
CA THR A 24 3.54 -7.09 8.51
C THR A 24 3.26 -6.19 9.70
N PHE A 25 3.90 -6.48 10.84
CA PHE A 25 4.01 -5.51 11.93
C PHE A 25 4.86 -4.31 11.52
N GLY A 26 4.77 -3.25 12.33
CA GLY A 26 5.62 -2.07 12.20
C GLY A 26 7.01 -2.28 12.78
N GLU A 27 7.82 -1.22 12.70
CA GLU A 27 9.18 -1.17 13.22
C GLU A 27 9.38 0.09 14.07
N SER A 28 10.41 0.10 14.93
CA SER A 28 10.71 1.26 15.77
C SER A 28 11.60 2.27 15.03
N ALA A 29 10.98 3.24 14.37
CA ALA A 29 11.68 4.34 13.69
C ALA A 29 10.76 5.57 13.51
N PRO A 30 11.31 6.74 13.10
CA PRO A 30 10.48 7.89 12.73
C PRO A 30 9.51 7.57 11.60
N ALA A 31 8.31 8.15 11.66
CA ALA A 31 7.21 7.87 10.73
C ALA A 31 7.59 8.05 9.25
N GLU A 32 8.36 9.08 8.91
CA GLU A 32 8.80 9.34 7.53
C GLU A 32 9.59 8.16 6.95
N LYS A 33 10.52 7.60 7.75
CA LYS A 33 11.30 6.42 7.34
C LYS A 33 10.43 5.18 7.23
N LEU A 34 9.44 5.03 8.12
CA LEU A 34 8.52 3.90 8.06
C LEU A 34 7.59 3.98 6.84
N PHE A 35 7.10 5.17 6.48
CA PHE A 35 6.28 5.33 5.28
C PHE A 35 7.06 4.99 4.00
N GLU A 36 8.33 5.41 3.91
CA GLU A 36 9.20 5.01 2.80
C GLU A 36 9.44 3.50 2.77
N LEU A 37 9.80 2.91 3.92
CA LEU A 37 10.05 1.48 4.07
C LEU A 37 8.84 0.62 3.68
N PHE A 38 7.65 1.00 4.14
CA PHE A 38 6.41 0.26 3.87
C PHE A 38 5.74 0.64 2.55
N GLY A 39 6.39 1.47 1.71
CA GLY A 39 5.93 1.78 0.37
C GLY A 39 4.75 2.76 0.30
N PHE A 40 4.50 3.54 1.34
CA PHE A 40 3.55 4.66 1.31
C PHE A 40 4.18 5.90 0.66
N THR A 41 4.60 5.73 -0.60
CA THR A 41 5.26 6.77 -1.40
C THR A 41 4.43 7.09 -2.64
N VAL A 42 4.56 8.32 -3.13
CA VAL A 42 3.86 8.76 -4.36
C VAL A 42 4.22 7.87 -5.54
N ASP A 43 5.50 7.55 -5.69
CA ASP A 43 5.99 6.74 -6.81
C ASP A 43 5.39 5.33 -6.79
N ASN A 44 5.29 4.70 -5.62
CA ASN A 44 4.67 3.38 -5.50
C ASN A 44 3.17 3.42 -5.84
N VAL A 45 2.45 4.45 -5.35
CA VAL A 45 1.02 4.64 -5.66
C VAL A 45 0.82 4.81 -7.16
N VAL A 46 1.60 5.68 -7.81
CA VAL A 46 1.51 5.94 -9.26
C VAL A 46 1.85 4.68 -10.07
N SER A 47 2.89 3.95 -9.66
CA SER A 47 3.29 2.69 -10.32
C SER A 47 2.16 1.65 -10.28
N LYS A 48 1.59 1.40 -9.10
CA LYS A 48 0.46 0.47 -8.92
C LYS A 48 -0.78 0.91 -9.70
N ALA A 49 -1.12 2.20 -9.66
CA ALA A 49 -2.26 2.72 -10.41
C ALA A 49 -2.09 2.54 -11.93
N LYS A 50 -0.89 2.79 -12.47
CA LYS A 50 -0.60 2.56 -13.90
C LYS A 50 -0.66 1.09 -14.27
N ALA A 51 -0.18 0.19 -13.41
CA ALA A 51 -0.23 -1.25 -13.64
C ALA A 51 -1.67 -1.79 -13.78
N LEU A 52 -2.65 -1.14 -13.14
CA LEU A 52 -4.07 -1.49 -13.23
C LEU A 52 -4.76 -1.00 -14.51
N LEU A 53 -4.18 -0.02 -15.20
CA LEU A 53 -4.78 0.65 -16.37
C LEU A 53 -4.15 0.20 -17.70
N GLY A 54 -3.23 -0.78 -17.66
CA GLY A 54 -2.56 -1.36 -18.81
C GLY A 54 -3.38 -2.40 -19.56
#